data_AF-A0A8I1EAB9-F1
#
_entry.id   AF-A0A8I1EAB9-F1
#
_cell.length_a   1.000
_cell.length_b   1.000
_cell.length_c   1.000
_cell.angle_alpha   90.00
_cell.angle_beta   90.00
_cell.angle_gamma   90.00
#
_symmetry.space_group_name_H-M   'P 1'
#
loop_
_entity.id
_entity.type
_entity.pdbx_description
1 polymer ?
#
loop_
_entity_poly.entity_id
_entity_poly.type
_entity_poly.pdbx_seq_one_letter_code
_entity_poly.pdbx_strand_id
1 'polypeptide(L)'
;MNGQTGQHWACQPKELQDNPLATFFDNSEDDGEKKVKPATQAQLQRYAWIKNWIKTRPSGSNCVQPVDRAFVEAYIEAHQAKSSIVHSLAPTCPQLTRDLNHMHRLGHFSRKATTTYQHANADYPKWIYTYQLTGKAQ
;
A
#
# COMPACT_ATOMS: atom_id res chain seq x y z
N MET A 1 -1.46 -34.80 -12.68
CA MET A 1 -0.52 -33.65 -12.72
C MET A 1 -1.12 -32.54 -11.88
N ASN A 2 -0.40 -32.17 -10.81
CA ASN A 2 -0.76 -31.15 -9.81
C ASN A 2 -0.98 -29.80 -10.52
N GLY A 3 -2.04 -29.02 -10.24
CA GLY A 3 -2.30 -28.36 -8.96
C GLY A 3 -1.92 -26.88 -9.10
N GLN A 4 -2.70 -26.11 -9.87
CA GLN A 4 -2.50 -24.67 -10.08
C GLN A 4 -3.67 -23.91 -9.42
N THR A 5 -3.53 -23.61 -8.12
CA THR A 5 -4.37 -22.62 -7.44
C THR A 5 -3.58 -21.32 -7.36
N GLY A 6 -3.65 -20.54 -8.43
CA GLY A 6 -3.24 -19.14 -8.39
C GLY A 6 -4.15 -18.41 -7.40
N GLN A 7 -3.59 -17.99 -6.26
CA GLN A 7 -4.31 -17.14 -5.33
C GLN A 7 -4.54 -15.78 -5.99
N HIS A 8 -5.74 -15.61 -6.52
CA HIS A 8 -6.22 -14.36 -7.07
C HIS A 8 -6.68 -13.50 -5.88
N TRP A 9 -5.80 -12.62 -5.38
CA TRP A 9 -6.14 -11.63 -4.36
C TRP A 9 -6.94 -10.50 -5.03
N ALA A 10 -8.18 -10.82 -5.40
CA ALA A 10 -9.12 -9.87 -5.96
C ALA A 10 -9.47 -8.84 -4.88
N CYS A 11 -9.01 -7.60 -5.06
CA CYS A 11 -9.66 -6.42 -4.50
C CYS A 11 -11.04 -6.35 -5.20
N GLN A 12 -12.03 -7.11 -4.70
CA GLN A 12 -13.38 -7.09 -5.24
C GLN A 12 -13.96 -5.68 -5.10
N PRO A 13 -14.53 -5.09 -6.16
CA PRO A 13 -15.38 -3.92 -6.00
C PRO A 13 -16.62 -4.41 -5.25
N LYS A 14 -16.75 -4.05 -3.97
CA LYS A 14 -18.03 -4.24 -3.28
C LYS A 14 -19.04 -3.30 -3.93
N GLU A 15 -20.01 -3.91 -4.58
CA GLU A 15 -21.25 -3.26 -4.99
C GLU A 15 -21.80 -2.37 -3.88
N LEU A 16 -22.26 -1.21 -4.32
CA LEU A 16 -22.95 -0.17 -3.59
C LEU A 16 -24.27 -0.75 -3.03
N GLN A 17 -24.25 -1.31 -1.83
CA GLN A 17 -25.48 -1.61 -1.10
C GLN A 17 -25.86 -0.41 -0.24
N ASP A 18 -26.91 0.24 -0.71
CA ASP A 18 -27.70 1.28 -0.05
C ASP A 18 -28.03 0.83 1.39
N ASN A 19 -27.36 1.45 2.38
CA ASN A 19 -27.68 1.28 3.79
C ASN A 19 -27.89 2.68 4.40
N PRO A 20 -29.14 3.06 4.75
CA PRO A 20 -29.46 4.40 5.23
C PRO A 20 -29.05 4.68 6.69
N LEU A 21 -28.19 3.84 7.30
CA LEU A 21 -27.50 4.16 8.56
C LEU A 21 -26.10 4.72 8.27
N ALA A 22 -26.13 5.87 7.61
CA ALA A 22 -25.02 6.79 7.50
C ALA A 22 -24.73 7.44 8.86
N THR A 23 -23.90 6.80 9.67
CA THR A 23 -22.93 7.57 10.47
C THR A 23 -21.63 7.56 9.69
N PHE A 24 -21.50 8.58 8.84
CA PHE A 24 -20.22 9.09 8.41
C PHE A 24 -19.36 9.24 9.66
N PHE A 25 -18.41 8.32 9.86
CA PHE A 25 -17.22 8.66 10.63
C PHE A 25 -16.43 9.64 9.77
N ASP A 26 -16.89 10.89 9.80
CA ASP A 26 -16.07 12.06 9.62
C ASP A 26 -15.08 12.04 10.78
N ASN A 27 -14.00 11.27 10.63
CA ASN A 27 -12.80 11.49 11.42
C ASN A 27 -12.15 12.78 10.86
N SER A 28 -12.85 13.92 10.96
CA SER A 28 -12.19 15.19 11.19
C SER A 28 -11.62 15.15 12.60
N GLU A 29 -10.63 14.28 12.80
CA GLU A 29 -9.62 14.56 13.78
C GLU A 29 -8.92 15.80 13.25
N ASP A 30 -9.17 16.91 13.94
CA ASP A 30 -8.42 18.16 13.96
C ASP A 30 -6.95 17.85 14.34
N ASP A 31 -6.27 17.09 13.50
CA ASP A 31 -4.84 16.83 13.57
C ASP A 31 -4.15 18.04 12.97
N GLY A 32 -3.97 19.07 13.81
CA GLY A 32 -3.41 20.37 13.48
C GLY A 32 -2.46 20.30 12.29
N GLU A 33 -2.82 21.02 11.23
CA GLU A 33 -2.24 21.02 9.89
C GLU A 33 -0.70 21.03 9.93
N LYS A 34 -0.10 19.86 10.11
CA LYS A 34 1.35 19.70 10.04
C LYS A 34 1.69 19.82 8.57
N LYS A 35 1.98 21.05 8.14
CA LYS A 35 2.45 21.42 6.80
C LYS A 35 3.33 20.31 6.25
N VAL A 36 2.76 19.48 5.38
CA VAL A 36 3.48 18.37 4.75
C VAL A 36 4.52 19.01 3.86
N LYS A 37 5.80 18.78 4.15
CA LYS A 37 6.88 19.31 3.33
C LYS A 37 6.70 18.85 1.87
N PRO A 38 6.96 19.73 0.89
CA PRO A 38 6.91 19.34 -0.51
C PRO A 38 7.91 18.21 -0.75
N ALA A 39 7.54 17.28 -1.63
CA ALA A 39 8.40 16.18 -2.01
C ALA A 39 9.62 16.69 -2.80
N THR A 40 10.80 16.12 -2.55
CA THR A 40 11.99 16.39 -3.35
C THR A 40 11.88 15.76 -4.74
N GLN A 41 12.71 16.19 -5.70
CA GLN A 41 12.70 15.61 -7.05
C GLN A 41 12.92 14.09 -7.06
N ALA A 42 13.82 13.60 -6.20
CA ALA A 42 14.06 12.17 -6.05
C ALA A 42 12.83 11.43 -5.49
N GLN A 43 12.08 12.05 -4.57
CA GLN A 43 10.81 11.50 -4.07
C GLN A 43 9.77 11.44 -5.18
N LEU A 44 9.63 12.50 -5.98
CA LEU A 44 8.67 12.54 -7.09
C LEU A 44 8.93 11.43 -8.12
N GLN A 45 10.19 11.14 -8.43
CA GLN A 45 10.55 10.02 -9.31
C GLN A 45 10.11 8.67 -8.73
N ARG A 46 10.35 8.43 -7.43
CA ARG A 46 9.88 7.21 -6.76
C ARG A 46 8.35 7.15 -6.69
N TYR A 47 7.67 8.28 -6.49
CA TYR A 47 6.20 8.34 -6.45
C TYR A 47 5.59 8.03 -7.81
N ALA A 48 6.20 8.54 -8.88
CA ALA A 48 5.81 8.22 -10.24
C ALA A 48 6.01 6.72 -10.52
N TRP A 49 7.16 6.16 -10.12
CA TRP A 49 7.44 4.73 -10.24
C TRP A 49 6.42 3.87 -9.50
N ILE A 50 6.13 4.18 -8.22
CA ILE A 50 5.14 3.47 -7.41
C ILE A 50 3.77 3.47 -8.09
N LYS A 51 3.30 4.64 -8.55
CA LYS A 51 2.02 4.77 -9.25
C LYS A 51 1.99 3.94 -10.52
N ASN A 52 3.07 3.95 -11.30
CA ASN A 52 3.17 3.17 -12.52
C ASN A 52 3.15 1.67 -12.22
N TRP A 53 3.97 1.21 -11.27
CA TRP A 53 4.06 -0.20 -10.90
C TRP A 53 2.70 -0.79 -10.47
N ILE A 54 1.94 -0.06 -9.64
CA ILE A 54 0.61 -0.50 -9.20
C ILE A 54 -0.36 -0.62 -10.38
N LYS A 55 -0.27 0.27 -11.37
CA LYS A 55 -1.13 0.26 -12.56
C LYS A 55 -0.76 -0.85 -13.55
N THR A 56 0.51 -1.21 -13.66
CA THR A 56 1.02 -2.16 -14.66
C THR A 56 1.10 -3.59 -14.17
N ARG A 57 0.87 -3.85 -12.87
CA ARG A 57 1.02 -5.20 -12.32
C ARG A 57 -0.10 -6.15 -12.79
N PRO A 58 0.18 -7.46 -12.91
CA PRO A 58 -0.74 -8.41 -13.51
C PRO A 58 -2.05 -8.62 -12.75
N SER A 59 -2.10 -8.31 -11.45
CA SER A 59 -3.31 -8.51 -10.64
C SER A 59 -4.44 -7.52 -10.97
N GLY A 60 -4.17 -6.47 -11.76
CA GLY A 60 -5.16 -5.44 -12.13
C GLY A 60 -5.71 -4.63 -10.95
N SER A 61 -5.22 -4.88 -9.74
CA SER A 61 -5.71 -4.25 -8.54
C SER A 61 -4.98 -2.93 -8.27
N ASN A 62 -5.72 -1.92 -7.84
CA ASN A 62 -5.18 -0.60 -7.46
C ASN A 62 -4.66 -0.54 -6.01
N CYS A 63 -4.52 -1.69 -5.32
CA CYS A 63 -4.23 -1.78 -3.88
C CYS A 63 -2.90 -2.51 -3.58
N VAL A 64 -1.94 -1.90 -2.88
CA VAL A 64 -0.63 -2.50 -2.58
C VAL A 64 -0.36 -2.57 -1.09
N GLN A 65 0.44 -3.56 -0.66
CA GLN A 65 0.87 -3.72 0.72
C GLN A 65 2.40 -3.54 0.80
N PRO A 66 2.93 -2.87 1.83
CA PRO A 66 4.38 -2.64 2.00
C PRO A 66 5.18 -3.91 2.34
N VAL A 67 4.50 -5.05 2.44
CA VAL A 67 5.06 -6.39 2.70
C VAL A 67 4.89 -7.33 1.50
N ASP A 68 4.29 -6.85 0.40
CA ASP A 68 4.18 -7.62 -0.83
C ASP A 68 5.57 -7.84 -1.42
N ARG A 69 6.00 -9.10 -1.48
CA ARG A 69 7.36 -9.44 -1.86
C ARG A 69 7.75 -8.94 -3.24
N ALA A 70 6.90 -9.15 -4.24
CA ALA A 70 7.15 -8.72 -5.60
C ALA A 70 7.27 -7.20 -5.70
N PHE A 71 6.44 -6.47 -4.95
CA PHE A 71 6.50 -5.01 -4.89
C PHE A 71 7.77 -4.50 -4.21
N VAL A 72 8.12 -5.07 -3.05
CA VAL A 72 9.30 -4.66 -2.28
C VAL A 72 10.57 -4.94 -3.07
N GLU A 73 10.70 -6.14 -3.65
CA GLU A 73 11.85 -6.53 -4.46
C GLU A 73 12.00 -5.62 -5.70
N ALA A 74 10.90 -5.39 -6.44
CA ALA A 74 10.93 -4.51 -7.62
C ALA A 74 11.29 -3.06 -7.26
N TYR A 75 10.84 -2.57 -6.10
CA TYR A 75 11.17 -1.22 -5.62
C TYR A 75 12.65 -1.11 -5.25
N ILE A 76 13.21 -2.13 -4.60
CA ILE A 76 14.64 -2.18 -4.24
C ILE A 76 15.50 -2.20 -5.50
N GLU A 77 15.13 -3.02 -6.49
CA GLU A 77 15.81 -3.10 -7.78
C GLU A 77 15.78 -1.75 -8.52
N ALA A 78 14.62 -1.10 -8.59
CA ALA A 78 14.44 0.15 -9.32
C ALA A 78 15.13 1.37 -8.68
N HIS A 79 15.34 1.37 -7.37
CA HIS A 79 15.82 2.55 -6.63
C HIS A 79 17.09 2.31 -5.81
N GLN A 80 17.65 1.10 -5.86
CA GLN A 80 18.80 0.68 -5.05
C GLN A 80 18.61 1.02 -3.56
N ALA A 81 17.38 0.87 -3.07
CA ALA A 81 17.02 1.23 -1.71
C ALA A 81 17.65 0.24 -0.72
N LYS A 82 18.14 0.74 0.42
CA LYS A 82 18.62 -0.13 1.50
C LYS A 82 17.45 -0.94 2.07
N SER A 83 17.56 -2.26 2.02
CA SER A 83 16.57 -3.19 2.54
C SER A 83 17.20 -4.21 3.49
N SER A 84 16.44 -4.62 4.49
CA SER A 84 16.73 -5.81 5.29
C SER A 84 15.76 -6.90 4.85
N ILE A 85 16.14 -7.69 3.84
CA ILE A 85 15.40 -8.89 3.47
C ILE A 85 15.88 -10.00 4.40
N VAL A 86 15.13 -10.25 5.47
CA VAL A 86 15.38 -11.41 6.35
C VAL A 86 14.60 -12.58 5.77
N HIS A 87 15.30 -13.69 5.49
CA HIS A 87 14.77 -14.85 4.74
C HIS A 87 13.51 -15.49 5.35
N SER A 88 13.27 -15.27 6.65
CA SER A 88 12.11 -15.78 7.41
C SER A 88 11.01 -14.73 7.65
N LEU A 89 11.24 -13.46 7.33
CA LEU A 89 10.31 -12.36 7.59
C LEU A 89 9.64 -11.86 6.32
N ALA A 90 8.54 -11.14 6.49
CA ALA A 90 8.01 -10.32 5.42
C ALA A 90 9.12 -9.38 4.91
N PRO A 91 9.36 -9.30 3.59
CA PRO A 91 10.34 -8.36 3.06
C PRO A 91 9.89 -6.95 3.41
N THR A 92 10.76 -6.18 4.06
CA THR A 92 10.47 -4.81 4.47
C THR A 92 11.48 -3.86 3.86
N CYS A 93 10.97 -2.77 3.29
CA CYS A 93 11.80 -1.66 2.83
C CYS A 93 11.36 -0.40 3.59
N PRO A 94 12.15 0.06 4.58
CA PRO A 94 11.79 1.25 5.36
C PRO A 94 11.58 2.50 4.48
N GLN A 95 12.31 2.61 3.36
CA GLN A 95 12.15 3.71 2.43
C GLN A 95 10.79 3.66 1.71
N LEU A 96 10.38 2.49 1.25
CA LEU A 96 9.08 2.27 0.62
C LEU A 96 7.93 2.64 1.57
N THR A 97 8.00 2.21 2.83
CA THR A 97 6.99 2.56 3.85
C THR A 97 6.92 4.08 4.09
N ARG A 98 8.05 4.78 4.10
CA ARG A 98 8.08 6.25 4.23
C ARG A 98 7.46 6.93 3.02
N ASP A 99 7.79 6.49 1.82
CA ASP A 99 7.25 7.03 0.58
C ASP A 99 5.73 6.82 0.48
N LEU A 100 5.24 5.62 0.78
CA LEU A 100 3.79 5.33 0.81
C LEU A 100 3.05 6.18 1.84
N ASN A 101 3.61 6.35 3.05
CA ASN A 101 3.02 7.20 4.08
C ASN A 101 3.01 8.68 3.67
N HIS A 102 4.07 9.17 3.02
CA HIS A 102 4.10 10.54 2.52
C HIS A 102 3.07 10.72 1.40
N MET A 103 2.99 9.79 0.44
CA MET A 103 1.99 9.82 -0.62
C MET A 103 0.55 9.75 -0.10
N HIS A 104 0.29 8.97 0.97
CA HIS A 104 -1.00 8.98 1.67
C HIS A 104 -1.32 10.36 2.27
N ARG A 105 -0.35 10.98 2.94
CA ARG A 105 -0.51 12.35 3.49
C ARG A 105 -0.72 13.41 2.40
N LEU A 106 -0.21 13.18 1.20
CA LEU A 106 -0.43 14.03 0.02
C LEU A 106 -1.76 13.71 -0.71
N GLY A 107 -2.53 12.72 -0.24
CA GLY A 107 -3.82 12.35 -0.84
C GLY A 107 -3.74 11.49 -2.09
N HIS A 108 -2.56 10.99 -2.48
CA HIS A 108 -2.39 10.06 -3.62
C HIS A 108 -2.84 8.62 -3.31
N PHE A 109 -2.90 8.27 -2.03
CA PHE A 109 -3.37 6.98 -1.56
C PHE A 109 -4.42 7.15 -0.48
N SER A 110 -5.42 6.27 -0.48
CA SER A 110 -6.19 5.93 0.70
C SER A 110 -5.51 4.76 1.39
N ARG A 111 -5.51 4.69 2.72
CA ARG A 111 -4.99 3.53 3.47
C ARG A 111 -6.10 2.88 4.27
N LYS A 112 -6.08 1.55 4.32
CA LYS A 112 -6.96 0.75 5.19
C LYS A 112 -6.11 -0.23 5.99
N ALA A 113 -6.36 -0.33 7.29
CA ALA A 113 -5.77 -1.40 8.09
C ALA A 113 -6.40 -2.73 7.67
N THR A 114 -5.56 -3.66 7.23
CA THR A 114 -5.94 -5.01 6.84
C THR A 114 -5.32 -5.99 7.82
N THR A 115 -6.14 -6.86 8.37
CA THR A 115 -5.67 -7.90 9.28
C THR A 115 -4.95 -9.00 8.49
N THR A 116 -3.83 -9.46 9.04
CA THR A 116 -2.98 -10.51 8.44
C THR A 116 -3.25 -11.87 9.08
N TYR A 117 -4.50 -12.13 9.52
CA TYR A 117 -4.86 -13.28 10.38
C TYR A 117 -4.35 -14.65 9.87
N GLN A 118 -4.12 -14.81 8.57
CA GLN A 118 -3.60 -16.04 7.97
C GLN A 118 -2.07 -16.22 8.10
N HIS A 119 -1.33 -15.17 8.45
CA HIS A 119 0.13 -15.16 8.61
C HIS A 119 0.56 -14.54 9.94
N ALA A 120 -0.33 -14.42 10.93
CA ALA A 120 -0.05 -13.85 12.24
C ALA A 120 0.87 -14.77 13.07
N ASN A 121 2.13 -14.81 12.67
CA ASN A 121 3.21 -15.52 13.34
C ASN A 121 4.01 -14.49 14.17
N ALA A 122 4.96 -14.92 15.00
CA ALA A 122 5.82 -14.03 15.80
C ALA A 122 6.53 -12.93 14.97
N ASP A 123 6.65 -13.18 13.67
CA ASP A 123 7.43 -12.43 12.69
C ASP A 123 6.61 -11.48 11.80
N TYR A 124 5.27 -11.51 11.91
CA TYR A 124 4.38 -10.68 11.10
C TYR A 124 3.51 -9.77 11.97
N PRO A 125 3.38 -8.48 11.63
CA PRO A 125 2.50 -7.58 12.36
C PRO A 125 1.04 -8.04 12.22
N LYS A 126 0.26 -7.92 13.32
CA LYS A 126 -1.17 -8.31 13.38
C LYS A 126 -2.06 -7.62 12.35
N TRP A 127 -1.63 -6.45 11.90
CA TRP A 127 -2.27 -5.66 10.87
C TRP A 127 -1.21 -4.98 10.01
N ILE A 128 -1.53 -4.79 8.74
CA ILE A 128 -0.73 -4.03 7.78
C ILE A 128 -1.62 -2.99 7.12
N TYR A 129 -1.05 -1.85 6.73
CA TYR A 129 -1.79 -0.90 5.91
C TYR A 129 -1.74 -1.34 4.45
N THR A 130 -2.92 -1.50 3.86
CA THR A 130 -3.09 -1.62 2.41
C THR A 130 -3.31 -0.20 1.86
N TYR A 131 -2.53 0.18 0.85
CA TYR A 131 -2.59 1.48 0.19
C TYR A 131 -3.30 1.33 -1.15
N GLN A 132 -4.38 2.08 -1.37
CA GLN A 132 -5.15 2.08 -2.60
C GLN A 132 -5.00 3.40 -3.32
N LEU A 133 -4.64 3.36 -4.61
CA LEU A 133 -4.55 4.57 -5.44
C LEU A 133 -5.89 5.31 -5.42
N THR A 134 -5.87 6.58 -5.04
CA THR A 134 -7.03 7.44 -5.19
C THR A 134 -7.12 7.89 -6.65
N GLY A 135 -8.30 7.75 -7.26
CA GLY A 135 -8.56 8.25 -8.61
C GLY A 135 -8.49 9.78 -8.74
N LYS A 136 -8.22 10.50 -7.64
CA LYS A 136 -7.97 11.94 -7.63
C LYS A 136 -6.56 12.19 -8.17
N ALA A 137 -6.42 12.11 -9.48
CA ALA A 137 -5.35 12.80 -10.18
C ALA A 137 -5.53 14.31 -9.91
N GLN A 138 -4.50 14.94 -9.35
CA GLN A 138 -4.34 16.38 -9.47
C GLN A 138 -3.85 16.69 -10.89
#